data_AF-A0AAW7SJW5-F1
#
_entry.id   AF-A0AAW7SJW5-F1
#
_cell.length_a   1.000
_cell.length_b   1.000
_cell.length_c   1.000
_cell.angle_alpha   90.00
_cell.angle_beta   90.00
_cell.angle_gamma   90.00
#
_symmetry.space_group_name_H-M   'P 1'
#
loop_
_entity.id
_entity.type
_entity.pdbx_description
1 polymer ?
#
loop_
_entity_poly.entity_id
_entity_poly.type
_entity_poly.pdbx_seq_one_letter_code
_entity_poly.pdbx_strand_id
1 'polypeptide(L)' 'MRTPDLESLVAVTMPFGKYKGRLLADLPGPYLNWLAREGFPRGEIGRQLALMHEIDHNGLRHLLEPLRKPA' A
#
# COMPACT_ATOMS: atom_id res chain seq x y z
N MET A 1 8.26 14.59 -11.66
CA MET A 1 8.21 13.25 -11.06
C MET A 1 8.51 13.40 -9.59
N ARG A 2 7.51 13.23 -8.73
CA ARG A 2 7.69 13.31 -7.29
C ARG A 2 7.74 11.86 -6.80
N THR A 3 8.77 11.52 -6.05
CA THR A 3 9.01 10.22 -5.40
C THR A 3 8.32 9.99 -4.02
N PRO A 4 7.33 10.78 -3.52
CA PRO A 4 6.78 10.59 -2.19
C PRO A 4 5.80 9.41 -2.07
N ASP A 5 5.40 8.78 -3.18
CA ASP A 5 4.36 7.75 -3.13
C ASP A 5 4.84 6.49 -2.41
N LEU A 6 6.08 6.05 -2.66
CA LEU A 6 6.65 4.84 -2.05
C LEU A 6 6.92 5.00 -0.54
N GLU A 7 7.44 6.16 -0.11
CA GLU A 7 7.63 6.47 1.30
C GLU A 7 6.29 6.53 2.04
N SER A 8 5.26 7.05 1.37
CA SER A 8 3.90 7.10 1.93
C SER A 8 3.32 5.69 2.14
N LEU A 9 3.64 4.70 1.31
CA LEU A 9 3.17 3.32 1.50
C LEU A 9 3.67 2.67 2.80
N VAL A 10 4.86 3.06 3.26
CA VAL A 10 5.47 2.53 4.48
C VAL A 10 5.19 3.38 5.72
N ALA A 11 4.66 4.60 5.55
CA ALA A 11 4.32 5.52 6.63
C ALA A 11 2.80 5.63 6.89
N VAL A 12 1.98 5.43 5.87
CA VAL A 12 0.52 5.54 5.96
C VAL A 12 -0.08 4.25 6.49
N THR A 13 -0.96 4.38 7.46
CA THR A 13 -1.81 3.29 7.94
C THR A 13 -3.15 3.30 7.22
N MET A 14 -3.69 2.11 7.00
CA MET A 14 -5.04 1.91 6.46
C MET A 14 -6.07 2.66 7.34
N PRO A 15 -6.86 3.59 6.79
CA PRO A 15 -7.78 4.40 7.59
C PRO A 15 -9.13 3.73 7.88
N PHE A 16 -9.47 2.64 7.17
CA PHE A 16 -10.76 1.95 7.26
C PHE A 16 -10.65 0.43 7.00
N GLY A 17 -11.76 -0.28 7.15
CA GLY A 17 -11.86 -1.70 6.86
C GLY A 17 -11.22 -2.60 7.92
N LYS A 18 -11.08 -3.89 7.59
CA LYS A 18 -10.57 -4.93 8.51
C LYS A 18 -9.14 -4.67 9.00
N TYR A 19 -8.32 -4.02 8.18
CA TYR A 19 -6.91 -3.75 8.48
C TYR A 19 -6.67 -2.32 8.98
N LYS A 20 -7.71 -1.62 9.46
CA LYS A 20 -7.57 -0.26 9.99
C LYS A 20 -6.44 -0.17 11.04
N GLY A 21 -5.55 0.81 10.88
CA GLY A 21 -4.39 1.03 11.75
C GLY A 21 -3.14 0.22 11.38
N ARG A 22 -3.22 -0.66 10.37
CA ARG A 22 -2.05 -1.37 9.82
C ARG A 22 -1.41 -0.57 8.69
N LEU A 23 -0.09 -0.61 8.56
CA LEU A 23 0.62 0.02 7.44
C LEU A 23 0.17 -0.55 6.09
N LEU A 24 0.11 0.30 5.06
CA LEU A 24 -0.26 -0.15 3.71
C LEU A 24 0.71 -1.22 3.20
N ALA A 25 2.01 -1.07 3.46
CA ALA A 25 3.04 -2.05 3.13
C ALA A 25 2.87 -3.43 3.82
N ASP A 26 2.11 -3.49 4.93
CA ASP A 26 1.83 -4.73 5.68
C ASP A 26 0.49 -5.36 5.29
N LEU A 27 -0.23 -4.78 4.34
CA LEU A 27 -1.49 -5.35 3.87
C LEU A 27 -1.25 -6.70 3.18
N PRO A 28 -2.04 -7.73 3.49
CA PRO A 28 -1.92 -9.03 2.82
C PRO A 28 -2.26 -8.91 1.33
N GLY A 29 -1.47 -9.58 0.47
CA GLY A 29 -1.73 -9.63 -0.98
C GLY A 29 -3.15 -10.08 -1.35
N PRO A 30 -3.74 -11.12 -0.71
CA PRO A 30 -5.14 -11.49 -0.95
C PRO A 30 -6.15 -10.37 -0.68
N TYR A 31 -5.87 -9.49 0.29
CA TYR A 31 -6.72 -8.34 0.59
C TYR A 31 -6.59 -7.25 -0.46
N LEU A 32 -5.36 -6.97 -0.92
CA LEU A 32 -5.12 -6.02 -2.01
C LEU A 32 -5.79 -6.48 -3.31
N ASN A 33 -5.69 -7.77 -3.63
CA ASN A 33 -6.35 -8.37 -4.80
C ASN A 33 -7.87 -8.28 -4.72
N TRP A 34 -8.45 -8.55 -3.54
CA TRP A 34 -9.88 -8.35 -3.32
C TRP A 34 -10.27 -6.88 -3.50
N LEU A 35 -9.50 -5.96 -2.91
CA LEU A 35 -9.77 -4.53 -3.00
C LEU A 35 -9.65 -3.99 -4.43
N ALA A 36 -8.71 -4.53 -5.23
CA ALA A 36 -8.58 -4.20 -6.65
C ALA A 36 -9.82 -4.64 -7.46
N ARG A 37 -10.49 -5.72 -7.05
CA ARG A 37 -11.73 -6.20 -7.68
C ARG A 37 -12.95 -5.38 -7.27
N GLU A 38 -13.02 -4.96 -6.01
CA GLU A 38 -14.09 -4.06 -5.52
C GLU A 38 -13.92 -2.63 -6.04
N GLY A 39 -12.67 -2.21 -6.27
CA GLY A 39 -12.30 -0.87 -6.68
C GLY A 39 -11.70 -0.05 -5.52
N PHE A 40 -10.67 0.73 -5.83
CA PHE A 40 -10.03 1.61 -4.86
C PHE A 40 -10.88 2.87 -4.60
N PRO A 41 -10.89 3.39 -3.37
CA PRO A 41 -11.57 4.65 -3.06
C PRO A 41 -10.98 5.80 -3.88
N ARG A 42 -11.72 6.90 -4.06
CA ARG A 42 -11.15 8.10 -4.67
C ARG A 42 -10.21 8.83 -3.70
N GLY A 43 -9.24 9.55 -4.26
CA GLY A 43 -8.30 10.37 -3.51
C GLY A 43 -6.93 9.70 -3.31
N GLU A 44 -6.15 10.25 -2.38
CA GLU A 44 -4.76 9.84 -2.15
C GLU A 44 -4.64 8.39 -1.69
N ILE A 45 -5.47 7.98 -0.72
CA ILE A 45 -5.49 6.61 -0.20
C ILE A 45 -5.77 5.58 -1.31
N GLY A 46 -6.65 5.91 -2.24
CA GLY A 46 -6.95 5.05 -3.38
C GLY A 46 -5.76 4.84 -4.30
N ARG A 47 -5.06 5.93 -4.63
CA ARG A 47 -3.84 5.88 -5.44
C ARG A 47 -2.75 5.04 -4.76
N GLN A 48 -2.58 5.23 -3.46
CA GLN A 48 -1.61 4.46 -2.66
C GLN A 48 -1.95 2.98 -2.62
N LEU A 49 -3.23 2.63 -2.46
CA LEU A 49 -3.69 1.23 -2.47
C LEU A 49 -3.53 0.57 -3.85
N ALA A 50 -3.80 1.31 -4.93
CA ALA A 50 -3.54 0.87 -6.30
C ALA A 50 -2.05 0.60 -6.53
N LEU A 51 -1.20 1.54 -6.12
CA LEU A 51 0.26 1.39 -6.21
C LEU A 51 0.76 0.19 -5.38
N MET A 52 0.24 0.03 -4.16
CA MET A 52 0.59 -1.10 -3.30
C MET A 52 0.18 -2.44 -3.93
N HIS A 53 -0.99 -2.49 -4.56
CA HIS A 53 -1.44 -3.66 -5.31
C HIS A 53 -0.53 -3.94 -6.52
N GLU A 54 -0.13 -2.94 -7.29
CA GLU A 54 0.82 -3.11 -8.39
C GLU A 54 2.17 -3.64 -7.90
N ILE A 55 2.70 -3.11 -6.80
CA ILE A 55 3.94 -3.57 -6.19
C ILE A 55 3.82 -5.04 -5.74
N ASP A 56 2.72 -5.40 -5.09
CA ASP A 56 2.46 -6.78 -4.67
C ASP A 56 2.34 -7.73 -5.87
N HIS A 57 1.55 -7.34 -6.87
CA HIS A 57 1.30 -8.13 -8.08
C HIS A 57 2.57 -8.41 -8.88
N ASN A 58 3.50 -7.44 -8.91
CA ASN A 58 4.80 -7.58 -9.57
C ASN A 58 5.89 -8.21 -8.68
N GLY A 59 5.59 -8.59 -7.43
CA GLY A 59 6.59 -9.14 -6.51
C GLY A 59 7.65 -8.13 -6.04
N LEU A 60 7.35 -6.83 -6.16
CA LEU A 60 8.28 -5.72 -5.89
C LEU A 60 8.27 -5.26 -4.42
N ARG A 61 7.65 -6.02 -3.51
CA ARG A 61 7.57 -5.65 -2.08
C ARG A 61 8.93 -5.41 -1.43
N HIS A 62 9.98 -6.08 -1.92
CA HIS A 62 11.36 -5.90 -1.47
C HIS A 62 11.86 -4.46 -1.66
N LEU A 63 11.31 -3.70 -2.62
CA LEU A 63 11.65 -2.28 -2.81
C LEU A 63 11.18 -1.39 -1.65
N LEU A 64 10.22 -1.86 -0.85
CA LEU A 64 9.73 -1.15 0.34
C LEU A 64 10.58 -1.41 1.58
N GLU A 65 11.40 -2.48 1.60
CA GLU A 65 12.28 -2.82 2.71
C GLU A 65 13.29 -1.72 3.05
N PRO A 66 14.04 -1.12 2.10
CA PRO A 66 14.96 -0.03 2.44
C PRO A 66 14.25 1.25 2.89
N LEU A 67 12.96 1.41 2.56
CA LEU A 67 12.15 2.57 2.95
C LEU A 67 11.55 2.40 4.35
N ARG A 68 11.36 1.15 4.80
CA ARG A 68 11.08 0.85 6.21
C ARG A 68 12.35 1.15 7.00
N LYS A 69 12.50 2.40 7.44
CA LYS A 69 13.61 2.79 8.32
C LYS A 69 13.72 1.79 9.47
N PRO A 70 14.86 1.11 9.67
CA PRO A 70 15.12 0.46 10.93
C PRO A 70 15.15 1.58 11.99
N ALA A 71 14.34 1.41 13.04
CA ALA A 71 14.46 2.21 14.24
C ALA A 71 15.85 2.02 14.86
#